data_AF-A0A7Y1VVF2-F1
#
_entry.id   AF-A0A7Y1VVF2-F1
#
_cell.length_a   1.000
_cell.length_b   1.000
_cell.length_c   1.000
_cell.angle_alpha   90.00
_cell.angle_beta   90.00
_cell.angle_gamma   90.00
#
_symmetry.space_group_name_H-M   'P 1'
#
loop_
_entity.id
_entity.type
_entity.pdbx_description
1 polymer ?
#
loop_
_entity_poly.entity_id
_entity_poly.type
_entity_poly.pdbx_seq_one_letter_code
_entity_poly.pdbx_strand_id
1 'polypeptide(L)'
;MPRITDVVKQLLIINVIMFVFTQMITPGIKDALAMYYPASPYFKPWQIVTHMFMHANFNHLLFNMFGLYMFGSALEAYFGPKKFLTFYLLTGLGALFLYIGVLHLELSAFSPEQYNYYLQYSRGMVGASGAVFGLLAGYGMIYPNSRIMLL
;
A
#
# COMPACT_ATOMS: atom_id res chain seq x y z
N MET A 1 -22.68 10.01 -10.41
CA MET A 1 -21.52 9.41 -9.73
C MET A 1 -21.38 10.06 -8.37
N PRO A 2 -21.15 9.31 -7.28
CA PRO A 2 -20.87 9.93 -5.99
C PRO A 2 -19.64 10.85 -6.13
N ARG A 3 -19.72 12.05 -5.55
CA ARG A 3 -18.63 13.02 -5.56
C ARG A 3 -17.44 12.41 -4.81
N ILE A 4 -16.23 12.56 -5.35
CA ILE A 4 -15.01 12.13 -4.65
C ILE A 4 -14.92 12.90 -3.33
N THR A 5 -14.87 12.14 -2.25
CA THR A 5 -14.76 12.62 -0.88
C THR A 5 -13.36 13.18 -0.60
N ASP A 6 -13.23 13.99 0.45
CA ASP A 6 -12.02 14.80 0.63
C ASP A 6 -10.79 13.96 0.97
N VAL A 7 -10.90 12.94 1.83
CA VAL A 7 -9.75 12.10 2.19
C VAL A 7 -9.34 11.23 1.00
N VAL A 8 -10.28 10.63 0.28
CA VAL A 8 -9.99 9.85 -0.93
C VAL A 8 -9.26 10.69 -1.97
N LYS A 9 -9.74 11.92 -2.24
CA LYS A 9 -9.09 12.86 -3.16
C LYS A 9 -7.66 13.19 -2.71
N GLN A 10 -7.43 13.43 -1.42
CA GLN A 10 -6.09 13.67 -0.88
C GLN A 10 -5.18 12.45 -1.05
N LEU A 11 -5.67 11.25 -0.77
CA LEU A 11 -4.94 10.00 -0.96
C LEU A 11 -4.60 9.74 -2.43
N LEU A 12 -5.50 10.06 -3.37
CA LEU A 12 -5.21 9.98 -4.80
C LEU A 12 -4.09 10.96 -5.19
N ILE A 13 -4.21 12.22 -4.76
CA ILE A 13 -3.24 13.28 -5.07
C ILE A 13 -1.85 12.94 -4.51
N ILE A 14 -1.75 12.54 -3.24
CA ILE A 14 -0.44 12.24 -2.62
C ILE A 14 0.24 11.05 -3.30
N ASN A 15 -0.50 10.01 -3.70
CA ASN A 15 0.07 8.86 -4.40
C ASN A 15 0.58 9.22 -5.80
N VAL A 16 -0.15 10.08 -6.53
CA VAL A 16 0.31 10.59 -7.83
C VAL A 16 1.55 11.48 -7.66
N ILE A 17 1.55 12.39 -6.68
CA ILE A 17 2.72 13.23 -6.37
C ILE A 17 3.93 12.37 -6.05
N MET A 18 3.78 11.38 -5.16
CA MET A 18 4.86 10.47 -4.78
C MET A 18 5.36 9.66 -5.97
N PHE A 19 4.48 9.20 -6.85
CA PHE A 19 4.88 8.50 -8.07
C PHE A 19 5.70 9.41 -9.01
N VAL A 20 5.22 10.62 -9.30
CA VAL A 20 5.94 11.57 -10.16
C VAL A 20 7.28 11.95 -9.54
N PHE A 21 7.30 12.28 -8.25
CA PHE A 21 8.52 12.64 -7.53
C PHE A 21 9.56 11.52 -7.56
N THR A 22 9.14 10.29 -7.31
CA THR A 22 10.05 9.15 -7.19
C THR A 22 10.43 8.54 -8.53
N GLN A 23 9.64 8.70 -9.59
CA GLN A 23 9.97 8.18 -10.92
C GLN A 23 10.67 9.21 -11.81
N MET A 24 10.35 10.49 -11.68
CA MET A 24 10.79 11.53 -12.63
C MET A 24 11.81 12.50 -12.05
N ILE A 25 11.78 12.74 -10.73
CA ILE A 25 12.64 13.75 -10.09
C ILE A 25 13.83 13.10 -9.40
N THR A 26 13.58 12.08 -8.56
CA THR A 26 14.63 11.45 -7.77
C THR A 26 14.52 9.91 -7.78
N PRO A 27 14.84 9.22 -8.90
CA PRO A 27 14.69 7.76 -9.03
C PRO A 27 15.29 6.93 -7.89
N GLY A 28 16.46 7.34 -7.38
CA GLY A 28 17.13 6.65 -6.27
C GLY A 28 16.44 6.79 -4.91
N ILE A 29 15.52 7.75 -4.74
CA ILE A 29 14.81 7.93 -3.45
C ILE A 29 13.80 6.82 -3.19
N LYS A 30 13.39 6.09 -4.24
CA LYS A 30 12.43 5.00 -4.10
C LYS A 30 12.93 3.93 -3.14
N ASP A 31 14.21 3.58 -3.19
CA ASP A 31 14.79 2.59 -2.29
C ASP A 31 14.88 3.11 -0.84
N ALA A 32 15.01 4.42 -0.64
CA ALA A 32 14.96 5.00 0.71
C ALA A 32 13.55 4.94 1.35
N LEU A 33 12.50 4.84 0.53
CA LEU A 33 11.08 4.89 0.94
C LEU A 33 10.37 3.54 0.83
N ALA A 34 10.93 2.59 0.09
CA ALA A 34 10.43 1.23 -0.03
C ALA A 34 10.68 0.45 1.27
N MET A 35 9.79 -0.48 1.60
CA MET A 35 9.89 -1.28 2.82
C MET A 35 10.83 -2.46 2.65
N TYR A 36 11.97 -2.41 3.32
CA TYR A 36 12.87 -3.55 3.44
C TYR A 36 12.53 -4.39 4.66
N TYR A 37 12.91 -5.66 4.62
CA TYR A 37 12.80 -6.53 5.79
C TYR A 37 13.59 -5.93 6.98
N PRO A 38 13.08 -5.93 8.23
CA PRO A 38 13.70 -5.20 9.34
C PRO A 38 15.17 -5.53 9.63
N ALA A 39 15.63 -6.75 9.32
CA ALA A 39 17.03 -7.14 9.51
C ALA A 39 17.96 -6.70 8.36
N SER A 40 17.42 -6.14 7.27
CA SER A 40 18.22 -5.65 6.14
C SER A 40 18.97 -4.37 6.50
N PRO A 41 20.23 -4.18 6.04
CA PRO A 41 20.98 -2.94 6.25
C PRO A 41 20.29 -1.70 5.63
N TYR A 42 19.41 -1.90 4.65
CA TYR A 42 18.67 -0.82 3.99
C TYR A 42 17.41 -0.40 4.74
N PHE A 43 17.00 -1.15 5.77
CA PHE A 43 15.80 -0.81 6.54
C PHE A 43 15.93 0.54 7.24
N LYS A 44 14.84 1.31 7.22
CA LYS A 44 14.71 2.59 7.93
C LYS A 44 13.29 2.72 8.52
N PRO A 45 13.11 3.26 9.74
CA PRO A 45 11.81 3.24 10.41
C PRO A 45 10.64 3.89 9.64
N TRP A 46 10.90 4.94 8.88
CA TRP A 46 9.86 5.63 8.09
C TRP A 46 9.30 4.78 6.94
N GLN A 47 9.98 3.72 6.53
CA GLN A 47 9.53 2.81 5.47
C GLN A 47 8.23 2.10 5.83
N ILE A 48 7.95 1.92 7.13
CA ILE A 48 6.71 1.33 7.65
C ILE A 48 5.48 2.10 7.15
N VAL A 49 5.58 3.42 6.97
CA VAL A 49 4.46 4.25 6.47
C VAL A 49 4.69 4.64 5.01
N THR A 50 5.90 5.05 4.66
CA THR A 50 6.18 5.63 3.33
C THR A 50 5.95 4.63 2.20
N HIS A 51 6.18 3.33 2.41
CA HIS A 51 5.97 2.31 1.38
C HIS A 51 4.53 2.26 0.85
N MET A 52 3.55 2.65 1.68
CA MET A 52 2.13 2.67 1.30
C MET A 52 1.84 3.68 0.19
N PHE A 53 2.72 4.66 -0.01
CA PHE A 53 2.56 5.72 -1.01
C PHE A 53 3.49 5.56 -2.23
N MET A 54 4.28 4.49 -2.25
CA MET A 54 5.26 4.19 -3.30
C MET A 54 4.66 3.24 -4.32
N HIS A 55 4.99 3.41 -5.60
CA HIS A 55 4.51 2.53 -6.66
C HIS A 55 5.65 2.10 -7.59
N ALA A 56 5.58 0.86 -8.06
CA ALA A 56 6.67 0.25 -8.80
C ALA A 56 6.74 0.72 -10.25
N ASN A 57 5.59 0.97 -10.87
CA ASN A 57 5.39 1.38 -12.26
C ASN A 57 3.98 1.99 -12.42
N PHE A 58 3.67 2.48 -13.61
CA PHE A 58 2.40 3.15 -13.90
C PHE A 58 1.18 2.25 -13.70
N ASN A 59 1.20 1.01 -14.20
CA ASN A 59 0.07 0.09 -14.05
C ASN A 59 -0.20 -0.23 -12.57
N HIS A 60 0.85 -0.36 -11.77
CA HIS A 60 0.73 -0.56 -10.33
C HIS A 60 0.05 0.64 -9.65
N LEU A 61 0.39 1.87 -10.01
CA LEU A 61 -0.32 3.07 -9.54
C LEU A 61 -1.79 3.06 -10.02
N LEU A 62 -2.01 2.84 -11.31
CA LEU A 62 -3.32 2.90 -11.94
C LEU A 62 -4.34 2.00 -11.23
N PHE A 63 -4.02 0.73 -11.02
CA PHE A 63 -4.96 -0.22 -10.40
C PHE A 63 -5.20 0.04 -8.91
N ASN A 64 -4.19 0.51 -8.17
CA ASN A 64 -4.38 0.93 -6.78
C ASN A 64 -5.30 2.14 -6.68
N MET A 65 -5.05 3.17 -7.51
CA MET A 65 -5.85 4.39 -7.50
C MET A 65 -7.26 4.13 -8.03
N PHE A 66 -7.41 3.22 -8.99
CA PHE A 66 -8.72 2.74 -9.45
C PHE A 66 -9.51 2.08 -8.31
N GLY A 67 -8.90 1.15 -7.56
CA GLY A 67 -9.55 0.53 -6.40
C GLY A 67 -9.91 1.54 -5.30
N LEU A 68 -8.99 2.45 -4.98
CA LEU A 68 -9.24 3.54 -4.03
C LEU A 68 -10.39 4.45 -4.49
N TYR A 69 -10.43 4.80 -5.77
CA TYR A 69 -11.50 5.61 -6.35
C TYR A 69 -12.86 4.89 -6.31
N MET A 70 -12.89 3.61 -6.67
CA MET A 70 -14.12 2.81 -6.74
C MET A 70 -14.76 2.58 -5.37
N PHE A 71 -13.95 2.26 -4.36
CA PHE A 71 -14.47 1.84 -3.05
C PHE A 71 -14.33 2.90 -1.96
N GLY A 72 -13.32 3.76 -2.08
CA GLY A 72 -12.93 4.69 -1.02
C GLY A 72 -14.03 5.67 -0.65
N SER A 73 -14.66 6.34 -1.63
CA SER A 73 -15.64 7.39 -1.31
C SER A 73 -16.94 6.87 -0.72
N ALA A 74 -17.35 5.65 -1.08
CA ALA A 74 -18.50 5.00 -0.44
C ALA A 74 -18.20 4.68 1.03
N LEU A 75 -17.01 4.14 1.31
CA LEU A 75 -16.57 3.86 2.68
C LEU A 75 -16.33 5.12 3.51
N GLU A 76 -15.77 6.18 2.92
CA GLU A 76 -15.59 7.48 3.59
C GLU A 76 -16.94 8.10 3.93
N ALA A 77 -17.93 8.02 3.03
CA ALA A 77 -19.28 8.49 3.29
C ALA A 77 -19.96 7.70 4.43
N TYR A 78 -19.72 6.38 4.52
CA TYR A 78 -20.29 5.53 5.56
C TYR A 78 -19.60 5.74 6.93
N PHE A 79 -18.26 5.74 6.96
CA PHE A 79 -17.50 5.84 8.21
C PHE A 79 -17.29 7.27 8.70
N GLY A 80 -17.33 8.25 7.81
CA GLY A 80 -16.77 9.57 8.01
C GLY A 80 -15.24 9.61 7.82
N PRO A 81 -14.67 10.80 7.60
CA PRO A 81 -13.30 10.97 7.12
C PRO A 81 -12.23 10.40 8.07
N LYS A 82 -12.36 10.65 9.38
CA LYS A 82 -11.38 10.19 10.37
C LYS A 82 -11.32 8.66 10.45
N LYS A 83 -12.48 8.01 10.56
CA LYS A 83 -12.57 6.54 10.66
C LYS A 83 -12.14 5.87 9.37
N PHE A 84 -12.48 6.44 8.21
CA PHE A 84 -12.00 5.97 6.92
C PHE A 84 -10.47 6.03 6.81
N LEU A 85 -9.84 7.16 7.17
CA LEU A 85 -8.39 7.28 7.14
C LEU A 85 -7.73 6.28 8.09
N THR A 86 -8.25 6.12 9.31
CA THR A 86 -7.76 5.11 10.25
C THR A 86 -7.91 3.70 9.66
N PHE A 87 -9.04 3.38 9.05
CA PHE A 87 -9.27 2.08 8.42
C PHE A 87 -8.29 1.82 7.26
N TYR A 88 -8.07 2.81 6.40
CA TYR A 88 -7.10 2.74 5.30
C TYR A 88 -5.68 2.49 5.81
N LEU A 89 -5.25 3.22 6.85
CA LEU A 89 -3.92 3.05 7.44
C LEU A 89 -3.78 1.70 8.16
N LEU A 90 -4.78 1.28 8.94
CA LEU A 90 -4.74 0.02 9.68
C LEU A 90 -4.73 -1.19 8.75
N THR A 91 -5.48 -1.17 7.65
CA THR A 91 -5.48 -2.27 6.68
C THR A 91 -4.18 -2.34 5.90
N GLY A 92 -3.60 -1.20 5.51
CA GLY A 92 -2.27 -1.16 4.89
C GLY A 92 -1.16 -1.64 5.82
N LEU A 93 -1.13 -1.15 7.06
CA LEU A 93 -0.16 -1.61 8.07
C LEU A 93 -0.39 -3.06 8.47
N GLY A 94 -1.65 -3.51 8.57
CA GLY A 94 -2.00 -4.90 8.84
C GLY A 94 -1.50 -5.83 7.73
N ALA A 95 -1.65 -5.45 6.47
CA ALA A 95 -1.07 -6.17 5.34
C ALA A 95 0.45 -6.22 5.41
N LEU A 96 1.11 -5.12 5.81
CA LEU A 96 2.56 -5.10 6.05
C LEU A 96 2.97 -6.10 7.15
N PHE A 97 2.28 -6.11 8.29
CA PHE A 97 2.60 -7.02 9.40
C PHE A 97 2.43 -8.49 8.98
N LEU A 98 1.35 -8.81 8.27
CA LEU A 98 1.13 -10.16 7.74
C LEU A 98 2.21 -10.53 6.72
N TYR A 99 2.55 -9.63 5.80
CA TYR A 99 3.62 -9.84 4.83
C TYR A 99 4.97 -10.13 5.52
N ILE A 100 5.38 -9.31 6.50
CA ILE A 100 6.61 -9.53 7.26
C ILE A 100 6.55 -10.84 8.04
N GLY A 101 5.41 -11.18 8.63
CA GLY A 101 5.24 -12.43 9.36
C GLY A 101 5.41 -13.65 8.47
N VAL A 102 4.78 -13.67 7.29
CA VAL A 102 4.95 -14.74 6.29
C VAL A 102 6.39 -14.78 5.80
N LEU A 103 6.97 -13.64 5.45
CA LEU A 103 8.35 -13.55 5.01
C LEU A 103 9.34 -14.05 6.09
N HIS A 104 9.08 -13.78 7.36
CA HIS A 104 9.90 -14.28 8.46
C HIS A 104 9.90 -15.81 8.51
N LEU A 105 8.73 -16.43 8.36
CA LEU A 105 8.61 -17.90 8.29
C LEU A 105 9.34 -18.46 7.08
N GLU A 106 9.21 -17.85 5.90
CA GLU A 106 9.95 -18.25 4.69
C GLU A 106 11.47 -18.17 4.90
N LEU A 107 11.97 -17.05 5.43
CA LEU A 107 13.39 -16.83 5.67
C LEU A 107 13.96 -17.74 6.76
N SER A 108 13.15 -18.17 7.73
CA SER A 108 13.60 -19.12 8.76
C SER A 108 13.99 -20.49 8.21
N ALA A 109 13.52 -20.84 7.01
CA ALA A 109 13.86 -22.09 6.34
C ALA A 109 15.13 -21.99 5.46
N PHE A 110 15.72 -20.79 5.34
CA PHE A 110 16.89 -20.56 4.49
C PHE A 110 18.19 -21.01 5.16
N SER A 111 19.17 -21.43 4.35
CA SER A 111 20.55 -21.56 4.84
C SER A 111 21.11 -20.18 5.22
N PRO A 112 22.15 -20.12 6.08
CA PRO A 112 22.78 -18.84 6.43
C PRO A 112 23.22 -18.00 5.22
N GLU A 113 23.73 -18.64 4.17
CA GLU A 113 24.16 -17.97 2.94
C GLU A 113 22.96 -17.38 2.18
N GLN A 114 21.87 -18.14 2.07
CA GLN A 114 20.63 -17.69 1.42
C GLN A 114 19.98 -16.53 2.19
N TYR A 115 19.96 -16.61 3.52
CA TYR A 115 19.44 -15.55 4.37
C TYR A 115 20.23 -14.24 4.19
N ASN A 116 21.56 -14.32 4.26
CA ASN A 116 22.42 -13.14 4.06
C ASN A 116 22.31 -12.57 2.64
N TYR A 117 22.20 -13.42 1.62
CA TYR A 117 21.94 -12.99 0.26
C TYR A 117 20.60 -12.24 0.16
N TYR A 118 19.54 -12.74 0.78
CA TYR A 118 18.25 -12.07 0.78
C TYR A 118 18.33 -10.68 1.42
N LEU A 119 18.96 -10.55 2.60
CA LEU A 119 19.06 -9.26 3.29
C LEU A 119 19.81 -8.20 2.48
N GLN A 120 20.81 -8.63 1.69
CA GLN A 120 21.69 -7.75 0.93
C GLN A 120 21.14 -7.37 -0.46
N TYR A 121 20.36 -8.25 -1.09
CA TYR A 121 19.95 -8.10 -2.50
C TYR A 121 18.43 -8.06 -2.73
N SER A 122 17.61 -8.27 -1.69
CA SER A 122 16.15 -8.12 -1.82
C SER A 122 15.76 -6.68 -2.19
N ARG A 123 14.69 -6.57 -2.97
CA ARG A 123 14.10 -5.28 -3.31
C ARG A 123 13.07 -4.89 -2.26
N GLY A 124 13.02 -3.60 -1.91
CA GLY A 124 12.00 -3.09 -0.99
C GLY A 124 10.59 -3.23 -1.57
N MET A 125 9.64 -3.60 -0.71
CA MET A 125 8.22 -3.65 -1.01
C MET A 125 7.64 -2.23 -1.12
N VAL A 126 6.73 -2.03 -2.08
CA VAL A 126 6.02 -0.76 -2.29
C VAL A 126 4.57 -1.04 -2.65
N GLY A 127 3.67 -0.11 -2.32
CA GLY A 127 2.31 -0.12 -2.84
C GLY A 127 1.24 0.17 -1.80
N ALA A 128 0.16 0.82 -2.25
CA ALA A 128 -1.06 1.03 -1.47
C ALA A 128 -1.97 -0.21 -1.39
N SER A 129 -1.59 -1.31 -2.03
CA SER A 129 -2.47 -2.46 -2.31
C SER A 129 -3.04 -3.12 -1.06
N GLY A 130 -2.26 -3.23 0.01
CA GLY A 130 -2.74 -3.75 1.30
C GLY A 130 -3.95 -2.95 1.83
N ALA A 131 -3.88 -1.62 1.74
CA ALA A 131 -4.99 -0.76 2.12
C ALA A 131 -6.17 -0.88 1.14
N VAL A 132 -5.90 -0.92 -0.17
CA VAL A 132 -6.94 -1.05 -1.20
C VAL A 132 -7.70 -2.39 -1.10
N PHE A 133 -7.02 -3.51 -0.83
CA PHE A 133 -7.69 -4.78 -0.54
C PHE A 133 -8.51 -4.71 0.75
N GLY A 134 -8.02 -3.98 1.77
CA GLY A 134 -8.80 -3.64 2.95
C GLY A 134 -10.08 -2.88 2.63
N LEU A 135 -10.01 -1.88 1.73
CA LEU A 135 -11.19 -1.17 1.23
C LEU A 135 -12.15 -2.09 0.48
N LEU A 136 -11.64 -2.97 -0.39
CA LEU A 136 -12.48 -3.94 -1.11
C LEU A 136 -13.23 -4.86 -0.11
N ALA A 137 -12.52 -5.40 0.89
CA ALA A 137 -13.13 -6.22 1.92
C ALA A 137 -14.19 -5.45 2.74
N GLY A 138 -13.84 -4.24 3.20
CA GLY A 138 -14.77 -3.37 3.93
C GLY A 138 -16.01 -3.01 3.11
N TYR A 139 -15.84 -2.71 1.82
CA TYR A 139 -16.93 -2.43 0.91
C TYR A 139 -17.84 -3.65 0.72
N GLY A 140 -17.25 -4.83 0.48
CA GLY A 140 -18.01 -6.08 0.34
C GLY A 140 -18.83 -6.43 1.59
N MET A 141 -18.33 -6.09 2.78
CA MET A 141 -19.05 -6.31 4.04
C MET A 141 -20.20 -5.31 4.25
N ILE A 142 -20.01 -4.02 3.91
CA ILE A 142 -21.01 -2.97 4.13
C ILE A 142 -22.07 -2.96 3.02
N TYR A 143 -21.67 -3.26 1.80
CA TYR A 143 -22.50 -3.22 0.61
C TYR A 143 -22.58 -4.60 -0.08
N PRO A 144 -23.00 -5.67 0.62
CA PRO A 144 -22.89 -7.05 0.13
C PRO A 144 -23.71 -7.34 -1.13
N ASN A 145 -24.76 -6.56 -1.37
CA ASN A 145 -25.64 -6.71 -2.54
C ASN A 145 -25.36 -5.68 -3.65
N SER A 146 -24.29 -4.89 -3.53
CA SER A 146 -23.94 -3.92 -4.57
C SER A 146 -23.46 -4.62 -5.83
N ARG A 147 -24.04 -4.24 -6.98
CA ARG A 147 -23.56 -4.70 -8.29
C ARG A 147 -22.41 -3.80 -8.73
N ILE A 148 -21.21 -4.39 -8.84
CA ILE A 148 -20.04 -3.73 -9.39
C ILE A 148 -20.01 -4.04 -10.88
N MET A 149 -20.22 -3.03 -11.73
CA MET A 149 -20.01 -3.17 -13.17
C MET A 149 -18.52 -2.97 -13.45
N LEU A 150 -17.85 -4.02 -13.93
CA LEU A 150 -16.40 -4.07 -14.11
C LEU A 150 -15.96 -3.57 -15.49
N LEU A 151 -16.71 -2.61 -16.07
CA LEU A 151 -16.77 -2.16 -17.48
C LEU A 151 -17.98 -2.74 -18.22
#